data_AF-A0AAT9HHN2-F1
#
_entry.id   AF-A0AAT9HHN2-F1
#
_cell.length_a   1.000
_cell.length_b   1.000
_cell.length_c   1.000
_cell.angle_alpha   90.00
_cell.angle_beta   90.00
_cell.angle_gamma   90.00
#
_symmetry.space_group_name_H-M   'P 1'
#
loop_
_entity.id
_entity.type
_entity.pdbx_description
1 polymer ?
#
loop_
_entity_poly.entity_id
_entity_poly.type
_entity_poly.pdbx_seq_one_letter_code
_entity_poly.pdbx_strand_id
1 'polypeptide(L)'
;MPAEHPHEYADLRDASPATKVRLQLSGKEAWLLTRHEDVKQVLGDPAMSSDAKSPGYPLQFPVPEEVLQFIKFPSRRSTPPSTRCNGAW
;
A
#
# COMPACT_ATOMS: atom_id res chain seq x y z
N MET A 1 25.91 8.03 14.68
CA MET A 1 26.21 7.19 13.50
C MET A 1 25.33 7.66 12.37
N PRO A 2 25.83 7.90 11.15
CA PRO A 2 24.96 8.27 10.03
C PRO A 2 24.04 7.09 9.73
N ALA A 3 22.77 7.37 9.45
CA ALA A 3 21.80 6.36 9.05
C ALA A 3 22.02 6.01 7.58
N GLU A 4 23.00 5.16 7.31
CA GLU A 4 23.31 4.71 5.96
C GLU A 4 22.32 3.59 5.59
N HIS A 5 21.48 3.85 4.60
CA HIS A 5 20.52 2.86 4.11
C HIS A 5 21.28 1.75 3.37
N PRO A 6 20.86 0.48 3.46
CA PRO A 6 21.47 -0.60 2.69
C PRO A 6 21.60 -0.23 1.20
N HIS A 7 22.78 -0.45 0.62
CA HIS A 7 23.10 -0.10 -0.77
C HIS A 7 22.09 -0.65 -1.78
N GLU A 8 21.49 -1.81 -1.48
CA GLU A 8 20.42 -2.45 -2.28
C GLU A 8 19.24 -1.51 -2.58
N TYR A 9 18.92 -0.56 -1.68
CA TYR A 9 17.88 0.44 -1.92
C TYR A 9 18.25 1.48 -2.97
N ALA A 10 19.55 1.76 -3.18
CA ALA A 10 20.00 2.68 -4.21
C ALA A 10 19.84 2.04 -5.60
N ASP A 11 20.28 0.80 -5.76
CA ASP A 11 20.20 0.06 -7.03
C ASP A 11 18.73 -0.13 -7.48
N LEU A 12 17.83 -0.39 -6.53
CA LEU A 12 16.40 -0.55 -6.81
C LEU A 12 15.69 0.76 -7.22
N ARG A 13 16.23 1.94 -6.89
CA ARG A 13 15.67 3.24 -7.35
C ARG A 13 15.94 3.49 -8.83
N ASP A 14 17.07 3.01 -9.31
CA ASP A 14 17.54 3.27 -10.67
C ASP A 14 17.03 2.23 -11.67
N ALA A 15 16.97 0.95 -11.28
CA ALA A 15 16.67 -0.15 -12.21
C ALA A 15 15.17 -0.38 -12.49
N SER A 16 14.28 -0.23 -11.48
CA SER A 16 12.85 -0.52 -11.65
C SER A 16 12.00 0.18 -10.59
N PRO A 17 11.55 1.42 -10.85
CA PRO A 17 10.97 2.30 -9.83
C PRO A 17 9.63 1.82 -9.26
N ALA A 18 8.92 0.99 -10.01
CA ALA A 18 7.70 0.31 -9.59
C ALA A 18 7.78 -1.16 -10.01
N THR A 19 7.93 -2.06 -9.02
CA THR A 19 8.12 -3.49 -9.27
C THR A 19 7.04 -4.29 -8.55
N LYS A 20 6.44 -5.26 -9.24
CA LYS A 20 5.57 -6.24 -8.58
C LYS A 20 6.41 -7.20 -7.75
N VAL A 21 6.08 -7.30 -6.47
CA VAL A 21 6.73 -8.19 -5.52
C VAL A 21 5.72 -9.15 -4.92
N ARG A 22 6.19 -10.32 -4.50
CA ARG A 22 5.39 -11.29 -3.77
C ARG A 22 5.76 -11.24 -2.29
N LEU A 23 4.77 -10.99 -1.44
CA LEU A 23 4.96 -11.01 0.01
C LEU A 23 5.26 -12.43 0.46
N GLN A 24 6.38 -12.60 1.17
CA GLN A 24 6.88 -13.93 1.54
C GLN A 24 5.90 -14.70 2.45
N LEU A 25 5.28 -14.00 3.41
CA LEU A 25 4.44 -14.61 4.44
C LEU A 25 3.01 -14.89 3.96
N SER A 26 2.38 -13.95 3.23
CA SER A 26 1.01 -14.10 2.74
C SER A 26 0.91 -14.65 1.33
N GLY A 27 2.00 -14.62 0.56
CA GLY A 27 2.00 -14.98 -0.87
C GLY A 27 1.26 -13.99 -1.77
N LYS A 28 0.72 -12.89 -1.24
CA LYS A 28 0.02 -11.86 -2.02
C LYS A 28 1.00 -11.06 -2.88
N GLU A 29 0.53 -10.59 -4.03
CA GLU A 29 1.26 -9.64 -4.86
C GLU A 29 1.03 -8.21 -4.37
N ALA A 30 2.08 -7.41 -4.40
CA ALA A 30 2.04 -5.99 -4.07
C ALA A 30 2.96 -5.21 -5.01
N TRP A 31 2.71 -3.91 -5.11
CA TRP A 31 3.62 -2.99 -5.80
C TRP A 31 4.65 -2.44 -4.80
N LEU A 32 5.93 -2.59 -5.12
CA LEU A 32 7.03 -1.92 -4.43
C LEU A 32 7.42 -0.68 -5.22
N LEU A 33 7.29 0.48 -4.58
CA LEU A 33 7.70 1.78 -5.11
C LEU A 33 8.97 2.23 -4.40
N THR A 34 9.98 2.63 -5.16
CA THR A 34 11.28 3.04 -4.61
C THR A 34 11.59 4.52 -4.85
N ARG A 35 10.97 5.14 -5.86
CA ARG A 35 11.13 6.58 -6.15
C ARG A 35 10.23 7.44 -5.27
N HIS A 36 10.82 8.52 -4.75
CA HIS A 36 10.12 9.47 -3.89
C HIS A 36 8.90 10.12 -4.57
N GLU A 37 9.02 10.50 -5.84
CA GLU A 37 7.92 11.14 -6.59
C GLU A 37 6.71 10.21 -6.72
N ASP A 38 6.94 8.94 -7.06
CA ASP A 38 5.87 7.93 -7.18
C ASP A 38 5.19 7.69 -5.82
N VAL A 39 5.98 7.58 -4.75
CA VAL A 39 5.46 7.42 -3.39
C VAL A 39 4.61 8.64 -2.98
N LYS A 40 5.10 9.85 -3.25
CA LYS A 40 4.38 11.09 -2.95
C LYS A 40 3.07 11.19 -3.73
N GLN A 41 3.07 10.80 -5.00
CA GLN A 41 1.87 10.76 -5.83
C GLN A 41 0.84 9.78 -5.27
N VAL A 42 1.24 8.55 -4.98
CA VAL A 42 0.34 7.50 -4.46
C VAL A 42 -0.21 7.86 -3.08
N LEU A 43 0.63 8.36 -2.17
CA LEU A 43 0.16 8.75 -0.83
C LEU A 43 -0.70 10.02 -0.83
N GLY A 44 -0.64 10.83 -1.89
CA GLY A 44 -1.47 12.02 -2.07
C GLY A 44 -2.76 11.77 -2.87
N ASP A 45 -2.88 10.65 -3.57
CA ASP A 45 -4.02 10.33 -4.43
C ASP A 45 -5.24 9.92 -3.58
N PRO A 46 -6.38 10.62 -3.67
CA PRO A 46 -7.60 10.27 -2.93
C PRO A 46 -8.21 8.92 -3.33
N ALA A 47 -7.83 8.35 -4.48
CA ALA A 47 -8.22 7.00 -4.88
C ALA A 47 -7.50 5.90 -4.07
N MET A 48 -6.41 6.25 -3.36
CA MET A 48 -5.63 5.30 -2.57
C MET A 48 -6.17 5.18 -1.16
N SER A 49 -6.40 3.94 -0.73
CA SER A 49 -6.89 3.60 0.61
C SER A 49 -5.78 2.99 1.45
N SER A 50 -5.66 3.44 2.69
CA SER A 50 -4.84 2.81 3.72
C SER A 50 -5.64 1.87 4.64
N ASP A 51 -6.89 1.57 4.31
CA ASP A 51 -7.73 0.68 5.10
C ASP A 51 -7.33 -0.78 4.86
N ALA A 52 -6.80 -1.42 5.90
CA ALA A 52 -6.36 -2.81 5.90
C ALA A 52 -7.50 -3.83 5.64
N LYS A 53 -8.77 -3.39 5.76
CA LYS A 53 -9.96 -4.20 5.46
C LYS A 53 -10.45 -4.05 4.01
N SER A 54 -9.77 -3.24 3.20
CA SER A 54 -10.13 -3.11 1.78
C SER A 54 -9.76 -4.38 1.01
N PRO A 55 -10.64 -4.88 0.12
CA PRO A 55 -10.32 -5.99 -0.76
C PRO A 55 -9.04 -5.71 -1.55
N GLY A 56 -8.13 -6.67 -1.58
CA GLY A 56 -6.84 -6.53 -2.27
C GLY A 56 -5.74 -5.83 -1.45
N TYR A 57 -6.00 -5.41 -0.21
CA TYR A 57 -4.93 -4.90 0.66
C TYR A 57 -3.83 -5.96 0.84
N PRO A 58 -2.54 -5.61 0.60
CA PRO A 58 -1.43 -6.56 0.63
C PRO A 58 -1.00 -6.83 2.08
N LEU A 59 -1.86 -7.52 2.83
CA LEU A 59 -1.55 -7.95 4.20
C LEU A 59 -0.30 -8.82 4.22
N GLN A 60 0.56 -8.58 5.20
CA GLN A 60 1.77 -9.38 5.40
C GLN A 60 1.44 -10.81 5.82
N PHE A 61 0.39 -11.01 6.61
CA PHE A 61 -0.04 -12.33 7.07
C PHE A 61 -1.24 -12.84 6.28
N PRO A 62 -1.33 -14.17 6.06
CA PRO A 62 -2.49 -14.79 5.43
C PRO A 62 -3.66 -14.82 6.43
N VAL A 63 -4.41 -13.72 6.50
CA VAL A 63 -5.62 -13.62 7.31
C VAL A 63 -6.83 -13.79 6.38
N PRO A 64 -7.76 -14.73 6.67
CA PRO A 64 -9.01 -14.84 5.94
C PRO A 64 -9.82 -13.54 6.02
N GLU A 65 -10.52 -13.18 4.95
CA GLU A 65 -11.26 -11.91 4.85
C GLU A 65 -12.35 -11.81 5.92
N GLU A 66 -12.96 -12.93 6.28
CA GLU A 66 -13.98 -13.03 7.33
C GLU A 66 -13.38 -12.62 8.68
N VAL A 67 -12.13 -13.01 8.95
CA VAL A 67 -11.45 -12.73 10.21
C VAL A 67 -11.00 -11.26 10.27
N LEU A 68 -10.60 -10.66 9.13
CA LEU A 68 -10.18 -9.25 9.07
C LEU A 68 -11.27 -8.28 9.54
N GLN A 69 -12.53 -8.62 9.29
CA GLN A 69 -13.68 -7.82 9.71
C GLN A 69 -13.72 -7.66 11.23
N PHE A 70 -13.38 -8.73 11.96
CA PHE A 70 -13.38 -8.78 13.42
C PHE A 70 -12.11 -8.19 14.05
N ILE A 71 -11.01 -8.06 13.30
CA ILE A 71 -9.78 -7.45 13.80
C ILE A 71 -9.98 -5.94 13.92
N LYS A 72 -9.77 -5.43 15.14
CA LYS A 72 -9.77 -3.99 15.41
C LYS A 72 -8.37 -3.43 15.13
N PHE A 73 -8.14 -3.02 13.89
CA PHE A 73 -6.97 -2.21 13.57
C PHE A 73 -7.16 -0.81 14.14
N PRO A 74 -6.15 -0.23 14.82
CA PRO A 74 -6.15 1.19 15.10
C PRO A 74 -5.95 1.94 13.78
N SER A 75 -7.03 2.16 13.03
CA SER A 75 -6.98 2.90 11.77
C SER A 75 -6.89 4.41 12.01
N ARG A 76 -5.97 5.08 11.31
CA ARG A 76 -6.10 6.51 11.00
C ARG A 76 -7.00 6.65 9.77
N ARG A 77 -7.89 7.65 9.80
CA ARG A 77 -8.82 8.06 8.75
C ARG A 77 -9.27 6.90 7.84
N SER A 78 -10.39 6.28 8.20
CA SER A 78 -11.23 5.67 7.18
C SER A 78 -11.63 6.77 6.21
N THR A 79 -11.03 6.77 5.02
CA THR A 79 -11.60 7.51 3.90
C THR A 79 -13.00 6.95 3.70
N PRO A 80 -14.06 7.77 3.74
CA PRO A 80 -15.41 7.27 3.50
C PRO A 80 -15.42 6.56 2.14
N PRO A 81 -16.21 5.48 1.96
CA PRO A 81 -16.34 4.84 0.67
C PRO A 81 -16.66 5.94 -0.34
N SER A 82 -15.85 6.06 -1.37
CA SER A 82 -16.06 7.06 -2.42
C SER A 82 -17.43 6.79 -3.02
N THR A 83 -18.46 7.49 -2.55
CA THR A 83 -19.71 7.62 -3.28
C THR A 83 -19.28 8.20 -4.61
N ARG A 84 -19.37 7.38 -5.65
CA ARG A 84 -19.23 7.80 -7.04
C ARG A 84 -20.16 9.01 -7.20
N CYS A 85 -19.61 10.22 -7.21
CA CYS A 85 -20.31 11.39 -7.69
C CYS A 85 -20.49 11.17 -9.19
N ASN A 86 -21.55 10.43 -9.55
CA ASN A 86 -22.10 10.48 -10.89
C ASN A 86 -22.69 11.88 -11.07
N GLY A 87 -22.07 12.65 -11.97
CA GLY A 87 -22.61 13.77 -12.73
C GLY A 87 -23.74 14.61 -12.12
N ALA A 88 -23.38 15.80 -11.69
CA ALA A 88 -24.01 17.08 -12.04
C ALA A 88 -23.28 18.16 -11.24
N TRP A 89 -22.51 19.00 -11.92
CA TRP A 89 -22.56 20.47 -11.99
C TRP A 89 -21.42 20.93 -12.91
#